data_AF-A0A095CAS5-F1
#
_entry.id   AF-A0A095CAS5-F1
#
_cell.length_a   1.000
_cell.length_b   1.000
_cell.length_c   1.000
_cell.angle_alpha   90.00
_cell.angle_beta   90.00
_cell.angle_gamma   90.00
#
_symmetry.space_group_name_H-M   'P 1'
#
loop_
_entity.id
_entity.type
_entity.pdbx_description
1 polymer ?
#
loop_
_entity_poly.entity_id
_entity_poly.type
_entity_poly.pdbx_seq_one_letter_code
_entity_poly.pdbx_strand_id
1 'polypeptide(L)'
;LGESARSVMVDSLRNHYGRYGIITDAWDLVQRHLRCCGVDNIGWGVYNGSWWDMIVNSDLYETNTKLSESCCVKKLDGLTGWPTEVYRDRRRCQTWQYGPPNKSSGPHNDAIYYAGCFESLKSYINNYAKAVGLLALIACIILISALICALFLFRDAKLNAQRKQRTKNWRNQTQYK
;
A
#
# COMPACT_ATOMS: atom_id res chain seq x y z
N LEU A 1 -9.10 7.64 -5.05
CA LEU A 1 -7.89 8.45 -4.82
C LEU A 1 -7.99 9.74 -5.62
N GLY A 2 -7.47 10.84 -5.09
CA GLY A 2 -7.53 12.17 -5.72
C GLY A 2 -6.19 12.90 -5.69
N GLU A 3 -6.19 14.16 -6.15
CA GLU A 3 -4.98 14.97 -6.38
C GLU A 3 -4.07 15.13 -5.14
N SER A 4 -4.62 15.21 -3.93
CA SER A 4 -3.78 15.30 -2.72
C SER A 4 -2.88 14.08 -2.54
N ALA A 5 -3.39 12.87 -2.80
CA ALA A 5 -2.59 11.65 -2.72
C ALA A 5 -1.52 11.61 -3.81
N ARG A 6 -1.84 12.09 -5.02
CA ARG A 6 -0.87 12.25 -6.10
C ARG A 6 0.25 13.22 -5.70
N SER A 7 -0.09 14.37 -5.11
CA SER A 7 0.90 15.35 -4.64
C SER A 7 1.85 14.77 -3.60
N VAL A 8 1.34 13.97 -2.65
CA VAL A 8 2.17 13.28 -1.66
C VAL A 8 3.11 12.26 -2.32
N MET A 9 2.63 11.54 -3.35
CA MET A 9 3.49 10.64 -4.13
C MET A 9 4.59 11.41 -4.88
N VAL A 10 4.27 12.56 -5.49
CA VAL A 10 5.29 13.41 -6.14
C VAL A 10 6.34 13.88 -5.14
N ASP A 11 5.91 14.41 -4.00
CA ASP A 11 6.80 14.91 -2.97
C ASP A 11 7.70 13.82 -2.39
N SER A 12 7.12 12.68 -2.00
CA SER A 12 7.89 11.55 -1.45
C SER A 12 8.88 10.96 -2.45
N LEU A 13 8.52 10.83 -3.73
CA LEU A 13 9.45 10.36 -4.75
C LEU A 13 10.57 11.38 -4.99
N ARG A 14 10.24 12.66 -5.07
CA ARG A 14 11.22 13.70 -5.39
C ARG A 14 12.20 13.95 -4.24
N ASN A 15 11.72 14.04 -3.01
CA ASN A 15 12.49 14.58 -1.89
C ASN A 15 12.99 13.51 -0.90
N HIS A 16 12.41 12.30 -0.95
CA HIS A 16 12.61 11.30 0.11
C HIS A 16 13.04 9.92 -0.40
N TYR A 17 12.66 9.55 -1.62
CA TYR A 17 13.10 8.31 -2.24
C TYR A 17 14.62 8.31 -2.45
N GLY A 18 15.29 7.25 -2.00
CA GLY A 18 16.75 7.16 -1.96
C GLY A 18 17.41 7.86 -0.76
N ARG A 19 16.65 8.66 0.02
CA ARG A 19 17.17 9.33 1.23
C ARG A 19 16.86 8.56 2.50
N TYR A 20 15.64 8.04 2.60
CA TYR A 20 15.17 7.32 3.78
C TYR A 20 14.84 5.88 3.40
N GLY A 21 15.51 4.90 4.02
CA GLY A 21 15.35 3.47 3.70
C GLY A 21 13.89 3.02 3.68
N ILE A 22 13.11 3.38 4.70
CA ILE A 22 11.68 3.01 4.78
C ILE A 22 10.84 3.56 3.62
N ILE A 23 11.17 4.77 3.12
CA ILE A 23 10.46 5.37 1.99
C ILE A 23 10.94 4.71 0.68
N THR A 24 12.23 4.39 0.57
CA THR A 24 12.79 3.63 -0.55
C THR A 24 12.13 2.25 -0.66
N ASP A 25 12.06 1.51 0.44
CA ASP A 25 11.46 0.17 0.47
C ASP A 25 9.97 0.19 0.12
N ALA A 26 9.24 1.19 0.62
CA ALA A 26 7.83 1.39 0.30
C ALA A 26 7.63 1.68 -1.20
N TRP A 27 8.44 2.56 -1.78
CA TRP A 27 8.39 2.85 -3.21
C TRP A 27 8.74 1.64 -4.07
N ASP A 28 9.80 0.92 -3.72
CA ASP A 28 10.23 -0.28 -4.43
C ASP A 28 9.17 -1.38 -4.38
N LEU A 29 8.50 -1.54 -3.23
CA LEU A 29 7.39 -2.46 -3.08
C LEU A 29 6.23 -2.08 -4.01
N VAL A 30 5.82 -0.81 -3.99
CA VAL A 30 4.72 -0.29 -4.82
C VAL A 30 5.05 -0.48 -6.31
N GLN A 31 6.25 -0.11 -6.74
CA GLN A 31 6.70 -0.21 -8.13
C GLN A 31 6.72 -1.66 -8.62
N ARG A 32 7.28 -2.58 -7.83
CA ARG A 32 7.30 -4.02 -8.16
C ARG A 32 5.91 -4.64 -8.18
N HIS A 33 5.09 -4.33 -7.18
CA HIS A 33 3.79 -4.99 -7.01
C HIS A 33 2.76 -4.49 -8.00
N LEU A 34 2.73 -3.17 -8.26
CA LEU A 34 1.80 -2.56 -9.19
C LEU A 34 2.31 -2.50 -10.63
N ARG A 35 3.54 -2.94 -10.90
CA ARG A 35 4.16 -2.95 -12.24
C ARG A 35 4.15 -1.57 -12.88
N CYS A 36 4.58 -0.59 -12.10
CA CYS A 36 4.54 0.82 -12.43
C CYS A 36 5.92 1.45 -12.20
N CYS A 37 6.14 2.63 -12.78
CA CYS A 37 7.33 3.42 -12.52
C CYS A 37 6.98 4.91 -12.57
N GLY A 38 7.51 5.66 -11.59
CA GLY A 38 7.14 7.05 -11.38
C GLY A 38 5.70 7.22 -10.87
N VAL A 39 5.29 8.47 -10.70
CA VAL A 39 3.95 8.80 -10.20
C VAL A 39 2.92 8.70 -11.33
N ASP A 40 3.22 9.35 -12.45
CA ASP A 40 2.33 9.49 -13.59
C ASP A 40 2.69 8.52 -14.72
N ASN A 41 1.71 8.24 -15.58
CA ASN A 41 1.94 7.45 -16.79
C ASN A 41 2.99 8.14 -17.66
N ILE A 42 3.97 7.36 -18.15
CA ILE A 42 5.07 7.89 -18.98
C ILE A 42 5.79 9.03 -18.21
N GLY A 43 5.70 9.03 -16.87
CA GLY A 43 5.95 10.17 -16.01
C GLY A 43 7.08 9.90 -15.03
N TRP A 44 8.27 9.61 -15.55
CA TRP A 44 9.49 9.55 -14.74
C TRP A 44 10.14 10.94 -14.58
N GLY A 45 9.53 11.99 -15.12
CA GLY A 45 10.02 13.37 -14.99
C GLY A 45 10.17 13.84 -13.55
N VAL A 46 9.45 13.24 -12.61
CA VAL A 46 9.58 13.53 -11.16
C VAL A 46 10.96 13.15 -10.63
N TYR A 47 11.63 12.15 -11.21
CA TYR A 47 13.01 11.81 -10.87
C TYR A 47 13.99 12.92 -11.26
N ASN A 48 13.68 13.77 -12.23
CA ASN A 48 14.63 14.80 -12.68
C ASN A 48 14.93 15.81 -11.56
N GLY A 49 16.18 15.84 -11.10
CA GLY A 49 16.58 16.64 -9.94
C GLY A 49 15.91 16.21 -8.62
N SER A 50 15.48 14.96 -8.51
CA SER A 50 15.11 14.35 -7.24
C SER A 50 16.37 13.99 -6.45
N TRP A 51 16.21 13.66 -5.17
CA TRP A 51 17.30 13.12 -4.36
C TRP A 51 17.96 11.90 -5.00
N TRP A 52 17.14 10.98 -5.51
CA TRP A 52 17.62 9.81 -6.26
C TRP A 52 18.53 10.17 -7.44
N ASP A 53 18.12 11.12 -8.29
CA ASP A 53 18.89 11.54 -9.48
C ASP A 53 20.16 12.30 -9.11
N MET A 54 20.10 13.16 -8.09
CA MET A 54 21.22 14.03 -7.71
C MET A 54 22.29 13.35 -6.85
N ILE A 55 21.93 12.35 -6.05
CA ILE A 55 22.82 11.78 -5.00
C ILE A 55 23.05 10.29 -5.21
N VAL A 56 22.00 9.53 -5.52
CA VAL A 56 22.12 8.06 -5.65
C VAL A 56 22.67 7.70 -7.03
N ASN A 57 22.24 8.39 -8.08
CA ASN A 57 22.74 8.18 -9.43
C ASN A 57 24.03 8.96 -9.74
N SER A 58 24.42 9.96 -8.94
CA SER A 58 25.63 10.78 -9.18
C SER A 58 26.93 10.01 -8.99
N ASP A 59 26.93 8.97 -8.16
CA ASP A 59 28.11 8.12 -7.92
C ASP A 59 28.38 7.12 -9.05
N LEU A 60 27.46 7.01 -10.02
CA LEU A 60 27.60 6.18 -11.22
C LEU A 60 27.88 7.05 -12.45
N TYR A 61 29.04 7.72 -12.46
CA TYR A 61 29.49 8.62 -13.54
C TYR A 61 29.55 7.98 -14.95
N GLU A 62 29.34 6.66 -15.08
CA GLU A 62 29.38 5.93 -16.35
C GLU A 62 28.03 5.35 -16.82
N THR A 63 26.98 5.37 -16.01
CA THR A 63 25.69 4.79 -16.43
C THR A 63 24.61 5.86 -16.41
N ASN A 64 24.01 6.14 -17.58
CA ASN A 64 22.84 7.01 -17.77
C ASN A 64 21.57 6.50 -17.04
N THR A 65 21.73 5.71 -15.99
CA THR A 65 20.68 5.04 -15.24
C THR A 65 20.00 6.02 -14.30
N LYS A 66 18.84 6.52 -14.70
CA LYS A 66 18.04 7.43 -13.88
C LYS A 66 17.04 6.72 -12.95
N LEU A 67 16.89 5.41 -13.09
CA LEU A 67 15.77 4.65 -12.53
C LEU A 67 16.24 3.53 -11.62
N SER A 68 15.47 3.28 -10.56
CA SER A 68 15.67 2.12 -9.69
C SER A 68 15.32 0.80 -10.40
N GLU A 69 15.89 -0.31 -9.92
CA GLU A 69 15.62 -1.66 -10.44
C GLU A 69 14.17 -2.10 -10.23
N SER A 70 13.48 -1.52 -9.25
CA SER A 70 12.06 -1.75 -9.00
C SER A 70 11.16 -1.29 -10.16
N CYS A 71 11.66 -0.40 -11.03
CA CYS A 71 11.00 -0.01 -12.28
C CYS A 71 11.22 -0.99 -13.44
N CYS A 72 12.12 -1.97 -13.31
CA CYS A 72 12.45 -2.90 -14.38
C CYS A 72 11.40 -4.01 -14.55
N VAL A 73 11.10 -4.33 -15.79
CA VAL A 73 10.14 -5.38 -16.15
C VAL A 73 10.71 -6.74 -15.79
N LYS A 74 9.95 -7.49 -15.00
CA LYS A 74 10.19 -8.91 -14.70
C LYS A 74 9.40 -9.79 -15.68
N LYS A 75 9.96 -10.94 -16.05
CA LYS A 75 9.27 -11.93 -16.87
C LYS A 75 8.06 -12.45 -16.10
N LEU A 76 6.95 -12.64 -16.80
CA LEU A 76 5.76 -13.23 -16.21
C LEU A 76 5.86 -14.75 -16.28
N ASP A 77 5.43 -15.39 -15.20
CA ASP A 77 5.16 -16.82 -15.22
C ASP A 77 3.95 -17.08 -16.13
N GLY A 78 4.14 -17.95 -17.13
CA GLY A 78 3.11 -18.27 -18.11
C GLY A 78 1.89 -19.01 -17.52
N LEU A 79 2.03 -19.62 -16.35
CA LEU A 79 0.94 -20.34 -15.68
C LEU A 79 0.12 -19.42 -14.78
N THR A 80 0.79 -18.58 -14.00
CA THR A 80 0.13 -17.80 -12.95
C THR A 80 -0.07 -16.33 -13.31
N GLY A 81 0.62 -15.82 -14.34
CA GLY A 81 0.61 -14.42 -14.72
C GLY A 81 1.32 -13.49 -13.71
N TRP A 82 1.98 -14.04 -12.68
CA TRP A 82 2.75 -13.29 -11.68
C TRP A 82 4.16 -12.96 -12.17
N PRO A 83 4.79 -11.87 -11.68
CA PRO A 83 6.17 -11.57 -12.04
C PRO A 83 7.11 -12.55 -11.35
N THR A 84 8.04 -13.11 -12.12
CA THR A 84 9.14 -13.96 -11.64
C THR A 84 10.27 -13.10 -11.08
N GLU A 85 11.28 -13.71 -10.46
CA GLU A 85 12.50 -12.99 -10.07
C GLU A 85 13.43 -12.63 -11.23
N VAL A 86 13.13 -13.11 -12.44
CA VAL A 86 13.97 -12.91 -13.62
C VAL A 86 13.55 -11.64 -14.35
N TYR A 87 14.47 -10.68 -14.45
CA TYR A 87 14.27 -9.50 -15.29
C TYR A 87 14.16 -9.88 -16.77
N ARG A 88 13.35 -9.14 -17.53
CA ARG A 88 13.30 -9.25 -18.98
C ARG A 88 14.66 -8.88 -19.58
N ASP A 89 15.16 -7.70 -19.22
CA ASP A 89 16.50 -7.22 -19.58
C ASP A 89 16.95 -6.16 -18.55
N ARG A 90 17.68 -6.60 -17.51
CA ARG A 90 18.15 -5.72 -16.44
C ARG A 90 19.09 -4.64 -16.96
N ARG A 91 20.00 -5.00 -17.87
CA ARG A 91 21.00 -4.07 -18.41
C ARG A 91 20.32 -2.98 -19.21
N ARG A 92 19.42 -3.33 -20.14
CA ARG A 92 18.69 -2.35 -20.96
C ARG A 92 17.77 -1.45 -20.12
N CYS A 93 17.18 -1.98 -19.05
CA CYS A 93 16.39 -1.17 -18.13
C CYS A 93 17.25 -0.10 -17.44
N GLN A 94 18.40 -0.51 -16.89
CA GLN A 94 19.26 0.38 -16.12
C GLN A 94 20.01 1.35 -17.05
N THR A 95 20.62 0.89 -18.13
CA THR A 95 21.47 1.74 -18.99
C THR A 95 20.71 2.47 -20.10
N TRP A 96 19.44 2.87 -19.88
CA TRP A 96 18.62 3.44 -20.93
C TRP A 96 19.04 4.87 -21.32
N GLN A 97 19.78 4.98 -22.43
CA GLN A 97 20.45 6.22 -22.88
C GLN A 97 19.51 7.36 -23.29
N TYR A 98 18.28 7.05 -23.73
CA TYR A 98 17.33 8.07 -24.18
C TYR A 98 16.67 8.82 -23.02
N GLY A 99 17.05 8.48 -21.78
CA GLY A 99 16.46 9.05 -20.59
C GLY A 99 14.96 8.73 -20.50
N PRO A 100 14.26 9.36 -19.56
CA PRO A 100 12.84 9.12 -19.40
C PRO A 100 12.06 9.60 -20.64
N PRO A 101 11.09 8.81 -21.14
CA PRO A 101 10.19 9.23 -22.19
C PRO A 101 9.37 10.40 -21.61
N ASN A 102 9.64 11.62 -22.04
CA ASN A 102 8.81 12.79 -21.68
C ASN A 102 7.74 13.09 -22.73
N LYS A 103 7.71 12.30 -23.80
CA LYS A 103 6.84 12.43 -24.94
C LYS A 103 6.18 11.08 -25.19
N SER A 104 4.98 11.11 -25.76
CA SER A 104 4.28 9.93 -26.28
C SER A 104 4.98 9.27 -27.48
N SER A 105 5.97 9.95 -28.07
CA SER A 105 6.75 9.49 -29.23
C SER A 105 8.24 9.42 -28.90
N GLY A 106 8.88 8.30 -29.25
CA GLY A 106 10.31 8.07 -29.08
C GLY A 106 10.62 6.57 -29.04
N PRO A 107 11.90 6.19 -28.92
CA PRO A 107 12.30 4.80 -28.77
C PRO A 107 11.66 4.21 -27.49
N HIS A 108 10.93 3.11 -27.63
CA HIS A 108 10.33 2.40 -26.50
C HIS A 108 11.32 1.41 -25.88
N ASN A 109 11.36 1.34 -24.55
CA ASN A 109 12.14 0.37 -23.81
C ASN A 109 11.24 -0.62 -23.08
N ASP A 110 11.01 -1.77 -23.69
CA ASP A 110 10.15 -2.82 -23.14
C ASP A 110 10.70 -3.48 -21.87
N ALA A 111 11.89 -3.07 -21.40
CA ALA A 111 12.47 -3.48 -20.13
C ALA A 111 12.04 -2.59 -18.94
N ILE A 112 11.22 -1.55 -19.13
CA ILE A 112 10.78 -0.62 -18.08
C ILE A 112 9.25 -0.53 -18.02
N TYR A 113 8.69 -0.38 -16.81
CA TYR A 113 7.26 -0.10 -16.65
C TYR A 113 6.92 1.36 -17.02
N TYR A 114 5.92 1.56 -17.88
CA TYR A 114 5.45 2.89 -18.30
C TYR A 114 4.20 3.37 -17.56
N ALA A 115 3.51 2.46 -16.86
CA ALA A 115 2.35 2.82 -16.05
C ALA A 115 2.79 3.66 -14.85
N GLY A 116 2.05 4.71 -14.53
CA GLY A 116 2.24 5.53 -13.34
C GLY A 116 1.73 4.81 -12.11
N CYS A 117 2.46 4.89 -11.01
CA CYS A 117 2.06 4.23 -9.77
C CYS A 117 0.80 4.81 -9.15
N PHE A 118 0.49 6.09 -9.37
CA PHE A 118 -0.75 6.68 -8.89
C PHE A 118 -1.97 6.08 -9.58
N GLU A 119 -1.96 6.02 -10.92
CA GLU A 119 -3.07 5.43 -11.68
C GLU A 119 -3.18 3.92 -11.46
N SER A 120 -2.04 3.23 -11.35
CA SER A 120 -2.01 1.79 -11.06
C SER A 120 -2.60 1.49 -9.67
N LEU A 121 -2.24 2.29 -8.65
CA LEU A 121 -2.78 2.16 -7.30
C LEU A 121 -4.28 2.48 -7.26
N LYS A 122 -4.70 3.53 -7.96
CA LYS A 122 -6.12 3.90 -8.09
C LYS A 122 -6.93 2.79 -8.74
N SER A 123 -6.43 2.19 -9.83
CA SER A 123 -7.07 1.06 -10.48
C SER A 123 -7.13 -0.16 -9.55
N TYR A 124 -6.02 -0.47 -8.86
CA TYR A 124 -5.96 -1.58 -7.91
C TYR A 124 -7.02 -1.42 -6.81
N ILE A 125 -7.06 -0.25 -6.17
CA ILE A 125 -8.03 0.03 -5.11
C ILE A 125 -9.46 -0.03 -5.66
N ASN A 126 -9.74 0.54 -6.82
CA ASN A 126 -11.08 0.50 -7.41
C ASN A 126 -11.56 -0.94 -7.70
N ASN A 127 -10.66 -1.83 -8.10
CA ASN A 127 -10.99 -3.23 -8.37
C ASN A 127 -11.37 -4.00 -7.09
N TYR A 128 -10.66 -3.75 -5.97
CA TYR A 128 -10.90 -4.47 -4.72
C TYR A 128 -11.83 -3.74 -3.73
N ALA A 129 -12.13 -2.46 -3.96
CA ALA A 129 -12.91 -1.63 -3.03
C ALA A 129 -14.28 -2.23 -2.70
N LYS A 130 -14.98 -2.81 -3.68
CA LYS A 130 -16.29 -3.44 -3.45
C LYS A 130 -16.18 -4.65 -2.52
N ALA A 131 -15.22 -5.53 -2.75
CA ALA A 131 -15.03 -6.73 -1.95
C ALA A 131 -14.59 -6.39 -0.51
N VAL A 132 -13.61 -5.49 -0.37
CA VAL A 132 -13.15 -5.02 0.95
C VAL A 132 -14.28 -4.30 1.69
N GLY A 133 -15.09 -3.50 1.00
CA GLY A 133 -16.25 -2.83 1.58
C GLY A 133 -17.29 -3.80 2.14
N LEU A 134 -17.59 -4.89 1.42
CA LEU A 134 -18.50 -5.93 1.91
C LEU A 134 -17.95 -6.63 3.15
N LEU A 135 -16.67 -7.01 3.14
CA LEU A 135 -16.02 -7.64 4.29
C LEU A 135 -16.03 -6.73 5.52
N ALA A 136 -15.77 -5.44 5.33
CA ALA A 136 -15.83 -4.44 6.39
C ALA A 136 -17.26 -4.32 6.97
N LEU A 137 -18.28 -4.34 6.13
CA LEU A 137 -19.68 -4.29 6.57
C LEU A 137 -20.06 -5.51 7.40
N ILE A 138 -19.66 -6.71 6.97
CA ILE A 138 -19.88 -7.95 7.73
C ILE A 138 -19.19 -7.87 9.10
N ALA A 139 -17.92 -7.42 9.13
CA ALA A 139 -17.19 -7.25 10.37
C ALA A 139 -17.89 -6.26 11.32
N CYS A 140 -18.40 -5.14 10.81
CA CYS A 140 -19.17 -4.18 11.60
C CYS A 140 -20.43 -4.80 12.23
N ILE A 141 -21.19 -5.60 11.48
CA ILE A 141 -22.39 -6.28 12.00
C ILE A 141 -22.02 -7.25 13.13
N ILE A 142 -20.94 -8.01 12.97
CA ILE A 142 -20.45 -8.94 14.00
C ILE A 142 -20.02 -8.17 15.27
N LEU A 143 -19.32 -7.05 15.12
CA LEU A 143 -18.90 -6.23 16.26
C LEU A 143 -20.11 -5.63 17.00
N ILE A 144 -21.13 -5.15 16.27
CA ILE A 144 -22.35 -4.61 16.86
C ILE A 144 -23.13 -5.71 17.60
N SER A 145 -23.28 -6.89 17.00
CA SER A 145 -24.00 -7.99 17.64
C SER A 145 -23.27 -8.48 18.90
N ALA A 146 -21.94 -8.57 18.86
CA ALA A 146 -21.12 -8.89 20.03
C ALA A 146 -21.29 -7.86 21.15
N LEU A 147 -21.32 -6.56 20.81
CA LEU A 147 -21.55 -5.49 21.77
C LEU A 147 -22.93 -5.61 22.42
N ILE A 148 -23.98 -5.85 21.63
CA ILE A 148 -25.34 -6.04 22.13
C ILE A 148 -25.41 -7.25 23.08
N CYS A 149 -24.85 -8.39 22.68
CA CYS A 149 -24.77 -9.59 23.52
C CYS A 149 -24.01 -9.33 24.83
N ALA A 150 -22.90 -8.60 24.78
CA ALA A 150 -22.16 -8.21 25.98
C ALA A 150 -23.02 -7.36 26.93
N LEU A 151 -23.76 -6.37 26.40
CA LEU A 151 -24.66 -5.53 27.20
C LEU A 151 -25.77 -6.36 27.87
N PHE A 152 -26.36 -7.32 27.17
CA PHE A 152 -27.35 -8.23 27.75
C PHE A 152 -26.74 -9.09 28.88
N LEU A 153 -25.58 -9.69 28.65
CA LEU A 153 -24.88 -10.49 29.66
C LEU A 153 -24.51 -9.66 30.90
N PHE A 154 -24.03 -8.43 30.72
CA PHE A 154 -23.74 -7.52 31.83
C PHE A 154 -24.98 -7.16 32.64
N ARG A 155 -26.11 -6.91 31.96
CA ARG A 155 -27.38 -6.63 32.63
C ARG A 155 -27.83 -7.83 33.46
N ASP A 156 -27.78 -9.03 32.90
CA ASP A 156 -28.18 -10.25 33.61
C ASP A 156 -27.26 -10.57 34.78
N ALA A 157 -25.95 -10.43 34.61
CA ALA A 157 -24.98 -10.58 35.70
C ALA A 157 -25.27 -9.61 36.85
N LYS A 158 -25.57 -8.34 36.54
CA LYS A 158 -25.93 -7.33 37.54
C LYS A 158 -27.23 -7.67 38.26
N LEU A 159 -28.26 -8.10 37.54
CA LEU A 159 -29.54 -8.52 38.13
C LEU A 159 -29.36 -9.74 39.03
N ASN A 160 -28.57 -10.73 38.60
CA ASN A 160 -28.27 -11.92 39.39
C ASN A 160 -27.47 -11.60 40.66
N ALA A 161 -26.50 -10.69 40.58
CA ALA A 161 -25.77 -10.22 41.75
C ALA A 161 -26.69 -9.53 42.77
N GLN A 162 -27.59 -8.65 42.30
CA GLN A 162 -28.58 -7.99 43.15
C GLN A 162 -29.54 -8.98 43.82
N ARG A 163 -30.02 -9.98 43.07
CA ARG A 163 -30.87 -11.06 43.63
C ARG A 163 -30.14 -11.82 44.74
N LYS A 164 -28.88 -12.22 44.51
CA LYS A 164 -28.06 -12.95 45.49
C LYS A 164 -27.86 -12.14 46.78
N GLN A 165 -27.64 -10.83 46.66
CA GLN A 165 -27.49 -9.92 47.80
C GLN A 165 -28.80 -9.80 48.62
N ARG A 166 -29.96 -9.67 47.95
CA ARG A 166 -31.26 -9.65 48.65
C ARG A 166 -31.54 -10.94 49.41
N THR A 167 -31.26 -12.10 48.80
CA THR A 167 -31.42 -13.39 49.49
C THR A 167 -30.52 -13.55 50.71
N LYS A 168 -29.28 -13.03 50.67
CA LYS A 168 -28.39 -13.01 51.85
C LYS A 168 -28.96 -12.14 52.97
N ASN A 169 -29.41 -10.92 52.66
CA ASN A 169 -30.00 -10.02 53.65
C ASN A 169 -31.25 -10.61 54.31
N TRP A 170 -32.12 -11.25 53.53
CA TRP A 170 -33.30 -11.94 54.05
C TRP A 170 -32.94 -13.05 55.04
N ARG A 171 -31.97 -13.93 54.71
CA ARG A 171 -31.53 -15.00 55.61
C ARG A 171 -30.96 -14.47 56.92
N ASN A 172 -30.16 -13.40 56.84
CA ASN A 172 -29.60 -12.78 58.05
C ASN A 172 -30.71 -12.22 58.95
N GLN A 173 -31.71 -11.53 58.40
CA GLN A 173 -32.84 -11.01 59.20
C GLN A 173 -33.66 -12.10 59.88
N THR A 174 -33.84 -13.27 59.26
CA THR A 174 -34.54 -14.41 59.87
C THR A 174 -33.75 -15.13 60.97
N GLN A 175 -32.43 -14.93 61.08
CA GLN A 175 -31.63 -15.53 62.16
C GLN A 175 -31.55 -14.68 63.43
N TYR A 176 -31.97 -13.41 63.39
CA TYR A 176 -32.00 -12.50 64.55
C TYR A 176 -33.42 -12.29 65.12
N LYS A 177 -34.37 -13.16 64.76
CA LYS A 177 -35.71 -13.28 65.36
C LYS A 177 -35.83 -14.65 66.00
#